data_AF-H0C4L8-F1
#
_entry.id   AF-H0C4L8-F1
#
_cell.length_a   1.000
_cell.length_b   1.000
_cell.length_c   1.000
_cell.angle_alpha   90.00
_cell.angle_beta   90.00
_cell.angle_gamma   90.00
#
_symmetry.space_group_name_H-M   'P 1'
#
loop_
_entity.id
_entity.type
_entity.pdbx_description
1 polymer ?
#
loop_
_entity_poly.entity_id
_entity_poly.type
_entity_poly.pdbx_seq_one_letter_code
_entity_poly.pdbx_strand_id
1 'polypeptide(L)'
;KLHPDNKRKQVSHESIYTCIYAQPRGELKKELVSCLRMARAKRWPRSKGEDRRGQITDLLSIHVRPPEIEDRQLPGHWEGDLIKGKGNASAIGTLVERTTRLVVLVKLPHPNPATAAHVLQAFSDKLNSIAQPMRQSLTYDRGREMAEHQQLTRNTGMKVYFCDPYSPWQRGSNENTNGLLRQYFPKGTDLSGYTQEQLDAV
;
A
#
# COMPACT_ATOMS: atom_id res chain seq x y z
N LYS A 1 -16.93 15.22 18.54
CA LYS A 1 -17.40 16.14 17.46
C LYS A 1 -18.24 17.23 18.10
N LEU A 2 -18.05 18.51 17.74
CA LEU A 2 -18.75 19.65 18.36
C LEU A 2 -20.28 19.69 18.13
N HIS A 3 -20.80 19.03 17.08
CA HIS A 3 -22.23 19.00 16.75
C HIS A 3 -22.69 17.62 16.27
N PRO A 4 -22.82 16.63 17.18
CA PRO A 4 -23.11 15.24 16.83
C PRO A 4 -24.48 15.03 16.15
N ASP A 5 -25.50 15.80 16.53
CA ASP A 5 -26.88 15.59 16.06
C ASP A 5 -27.28 16.48 14.87
N ASN A 6 -26.47 17.49 14.55
CA ASN A 6 -26.76 18.42 13.47
C ASN A 6 -25.88 18.15 12.24
N LYS A 7 -26.37 17.30 11.33
CA LYS A 7 -25.68 16.95 10.08
C LYS A 7 -25.31 18.18 9.22
N ARG A 8 -26.05 19.29 9.29
CA ARG A 8 -25.74 20.52 8.53
C ARG A 8 -24.53 21.29 9.07
N LYS A 9 -24.14 21.04 10.33
CA LYS A 9 -22.96 21.61 10.98
C LYS A 9 -21.78 20.63 11.03
N GLN A 10 -21.84 19.55 10.25
CA GLN A 10 -20.77 18.57 10.14
C GLN A 10 -20.12 18.71 8.77
N VAL A 11 -18.83 19.06 8.77
CA VAL A 11 -18.00 19.05 7.57
C VAL A 11 -17.08 17.84 7.65
N SER A 12 -17.03 17.06 6.56
CA SER A 12 -16.09 15.95 6.40
C SER A 12 -15.07 16.29 5.31
N HIS A 13 -13.98 15.53 5.24
CA HIS A 13 -13.02 15.65 4.14
C HIS A 13 -13.70 15.42 2.77
N GLU A 14 -14.67 14.50 2.68
CA GLU A 14 -15.45 14.27 1.46
C GLU A 14 -16.32 15.49 1.08
N SER A 15 -16.87 16.21 2.07
CA SER A 15 -17.62 17.45 1.84
C SER A 15 -16.72 18.53 1.24
N ILE A 16 -15.49 18.66 1.75
CA ILE A 16 -14.48 19.61 1.24
C ILE A 16 -14.10 19.25 -0.20
N TYR A 17 -13.76 17.98 -0.47
CA TYR A 17 -13.43 17.52 -1.82
C TYR A 17 -14.57 17.73 -2.81
N THR A 18 -15.79 17.39 -2.41
CA THR A 18 -16.98 17.57 -3.26
C THR A 18 -17.20 19.04 -3.61
N CYS A 19 -17.02 19.95 -2.65
CA CYS A 19 -17.09 21.39 -2.89
C CYS A 19 -16.07 21.85 -3.95
N ILE A 20 -14.79 21.46 -3.79
CA ILE A 20 -13.73 21.80 -4.73
C ILE A 20 -14.03 21.24 -6.14
N TYR A 21 -14.53 20.01 -6.23
CA TYR A 21 -14.88 19.41 -7.52
C TYR A 21 -16.09 20.07 -8.20
N ALA A 22 -17.07 20.52 -7.41
CA ALA A 22 -18.32 21.11 -7.88
C ALA A 22 -18.18 22.56 -8.40
N GLN A 23 -17.10 23.28 -8.07
CA GLN A 23 -16.90 24.64 -8.56
C GLN A 23 -16.82 24.68 -10.09
N PRO A 24 -17.53 25.60 -10.78
CA PRO A 24 -17.38 25.83 -12.21
C PRO A 24 -15.97 26.38 -12.51
N ARG A 25 -15.45 26.11 -13.72
CA ARG A 25 -14.06 26.34 -14.14
C ARG A 25 -13.56 27.78 -13.82
N GLY A 26 -12.29 27.91 -13.45
CA GLY A 26 -11.64 29.21 -13.18
C GLY A 26 -10.25 29.06 -12.52
N GLU A 27 -9.49 30.15 -12.42
CA GLU A 27 -8.16 30.21 -11.78
C GLU A 27 -8.20 29.72 -10.32
N LEU A 28 -9.18 30.20 -9.54
CA LEU A 28 -9.38 29.80 -8.14
C LEU A 28 -9.56 28.27 -7.98
N LYS A 29 -10.25 27.62 -8.92
CA LYS A 29 -10.38 26.16 -8.91
C LYS A 29 -9.03 25.47 -9.15
N LYS A 30 -8.18 26.01 -10.03
CA LYS A 30 -6.85 25.45 -10.29
C LYS A 30 -5.95 25.56 -9.05
N GLU A 31 -5.99 26.69 -8.35
CA GLU A 31 -5.26 26.91 -7.10
C GLU A 31 -5.73 25.96 -6.00
N LEU A 32 -7.05 25.82 -5.80
CA LEU A 32 -7.57 24.88 -4.80
C LEU A 32 -7.23 23.42 -5.15
N VAL A 33 -7.24 23.06 -6.43
CA VAL A 33 -6.83 21.73 -6.89
C VAL A 33 -5.33 21.50 -6.67
N SER A 34 -4.45 22.49 -6.91
CA SER A 34 -3.01 22.33 -6.69
C SER A 34 -2.67 22.16 -5.20
N CYS A 35 -3.47 22.72 -4.30
CA CYS A 35 -3.36 22.48 -2.86
C CYS A 35 -3.81 21.07 -2.43
N LEU A 36 -4.53 20.32 -3.27
CA LEU A 36 -4.91 18.95 -2.94
C LEU A 36 -3.68 18.05 -2.98
N ARG A 37 -3.57 17.16 -2.00
CA ARG A 37 -2.43 16.23 -1.88
C ARG A 37 -2.20 15.36 -3.13
N MET A 38 -3.25 15.05 -3.88
CA MET A 38 -3.14 14.30 -5.16
C MET A 38 -3.36 15.17 -6.40
N ALA A 39 -3.55 16.49 -6.23
CA ALA A 39 -3.81 17.47 -7.28
C ALA A 39 -4.85 17.05 -8.33
N ARG A 40 -5.86 16.26 -7.93
CA ARG A 40 -6.85 15.72 -8.87
C ARG A 40 -7.90 16.76 -9.18
N ALA A 41 -8.10 17.04 -10.46
CA ALA A 41 -9.17 17.94 -10.92
C ALA A 41 -10.58 17.29 -10.88
N LYS A 42 -10.65 15.97 -10.75
CA LYS A 42 -11.91 15.20 -10.67
C LYS A 42 -11.74 13.92 -9.85
N ARG A 43 -12.82 13.47 -9.23
CA ARG A 43 -12.90 12.13 -8.65
C ARG A 43 -12.84 11.08 -9.77
N TRP A 44 -12.10 10.01 -9.56
CA TRP A 44 -12.14 8.85 -10.46
C TRP A 44 -13.24 7.88 -10.04
N PRO A 45 -14.02 7.35 -11.00
CA PRO A 45 -14.93 6.26 -10.72
C PRO A 45 -14.14 5.03 -10.25
N ARG A 46 -14.68 4.28 -9.29
CA ARG A 46 -14.12 3.00 -8.89
C ARG A 46 -14.45 1.98 -9.98
N SER A 47 -13.45 1.47 -10.69
CA SER A 47 -13.64 0.35 -11.59
C SER A 47 -13.80 -0.94 -10.78
N LYS A 48 -14.95 -1.60 -10.89
CA LYS A 48 -15.11 -3.01 -10.48
C LYS A 48 -14.63 -3.87 -11.64
N GLY A 49 -13.34 -4.20 -11.65
CA GLY A 49 -12.84 -5.25 -12.54
C GLY A 49 -12.91 -6.57 -11.80
N GLU A 50 -13.26 -7.65 -12.49
CA GLU A 50 -13.04 -9.00 -11.97
C GLU A 50 -11.58 -9.39 -12.19
N ASP A 51 -10.89 -9.77 -11.13
CA ASP A 51 -9.57 -10.34 -11.18
C ASP A 51 -9.64 -11.78 -11.70
N ARG A 52 -9.17 -11.98 -12.94
CA ARG A 52 -9.12 -13.29 -13.61
C ARG A 52 -7.80 -14.02 -13.37
N ARG A 53 -6.94 -13.53 -12.47
CA ARG A 53 -5.63 -14.13 -12.18
C ARG A 53 -5.81 -15.39 -11.31
N GLY A 54 -5.06 -16.44 -11.66
CA GLY A 54 -5.05 -17.71 -10.92
C GLY A 54 -4.72 -17.55 -9.43
N GLN A 55 -5.25 -18.44 -8.61
CA GLN A 55 -5.27 -18.34 -7.16
C GLN A 55 -3.95 -18.80 -6.53
N ILE A 56 -3.50 -18.10 -5.48
CA ILE A 56 -2.44 -18.57 -4.58
C ILE A 56 -3.00 -19.75 -3.78
N THR A 57 -2.28 -20.85 -3.71
CA THR A 57 -2.64 -22.01 -2.89
C THR A 57 -2.23 -21.81 -1.43
N ASP A 58 -2.90 -22.49 -0.50
CA ASP A 58 -2.54 -22.52 0.93
C ASP A 58 -2.47 -21.15 1.63
N LEU A 59 -3.26 -20.18 1.16
CA LEU A 59 -3.29 -18.86 1.74
C LEU A 59 -3.89 -18.87 3.16
N LEU A 60 -3.25 -18.15 4.08
CA LEU A 60 -3.80 -17.87 5.40
C LEU A 60 -4.70 -16.64 5.31
N SER A 61 -6.00 -16.81 5.53
CA SER A 61 -6.97 -15.71 5.44
C SER A 61 -6.70 -14.63 6.49
N ILE A 62 -6.98 -13.37 6.14
CA ILE A 62 -7.00 -12.27 7.09
C ILE A 62 -7.95 -12.48 8.29
N HIS A 63 -9.01 -13.27 8.12
CA HIS A 63 -10.00 -13.51 9.18
C HIS A 63 -9.50 -14.39 10.33
N VAL A 64 -8.43 -15.17 10.10
CA VAL A 64 -7.82 -16.00 11.16
C VAL A 64 -6.67 -15.28 11.88
N ARG A 65 -6.53 -13.97 11.65
CA ARG A 65 -5.54 -13.14 12.28
C ARG A 65 -5.86 -12.95 13.77
N PRO A 66 -4.85 -13.04 14.66
CA PRO A 66 -5.01 -12.64 16.06
C PRO A 66 -5.57 -11.21 16.20
N PRO A 67 -6.52 -10.98 17.12
CA PRO A 67 -7.18 -9.68 17.27
C PRO A 67 -6.21 -8.55 17.65
N GLU A 68 -5.14 -8.87 18.37
CA GLU A 68 -4.06 -7.94 18.76
C GLU A 68 -3.45 -7.16 17.58
N ILE A 69 -3.50 -7.73 16.37
CA ILE A 69 -2.97 -7.09 15.15
C ILE A 69 -3.89 -5.96 14.68
N GLU A 70 -5.19 -6.08 14.92
CA GLU A 70 -6.16 -5.05 14.53
C GLU A 70 -6.13 -3.84 15.47
N ASP A 71 -5.80 -4.05 16.74
CA ASP A 71 -5.75 -3.01 17.77
C ASP A 71 -4.56 -2.04 17.60
N ARG A 72 -3.54 -2.44 16.83
CA ARG A 72 -2.32 -1.64 16.53
C ARG A 72 -1.62 -1.12 17.80
N GLN A 73 -1.63 -1.93 18.85
CA GLN A 73 -1.02 -1.57 20.13
C GLN A 73 0.47 -1.92 20.17
N LEU A 74 0.85 -2.98 19.46
CA LEU A 74 2.23 -3.47 19.41
C LEU A 74 2.80 -3.31 18.01
N PRO A 75 4.09 -2.91 17.89
CA PRO A 75 4.75 -2.85 16.61
C PRO A 75 5.16 -4.26 16.13
N GLY A 76 5.40 -4.37 14.83
CA GLY A 76 5.90 -5.60 14.19
C GLY A 76 4.89 -6.27 13.27
N HIS A 77 3.75 -5.62 13.04
CA HIS A 77 2.75 -6.07 12.08
C HIS A 77 2.78 -5.18 10.85
N TRP A 78 3.09 -5.77 9.70
CA TRP A 78 3.37 -5.06 8.47
C TRP A 78 2.27 -5.25 7.44
N GLU A 79 2.10 -4.27 6.57
CA GLU A 79 1.29 -4.33 5.37
C GLU A 79 2.21 -4.17 4.15
N GLY A 80 2.25 -5.16 3.25
CA GLY A 80 3.11 -5.17 2.06
C GLY A 80 2.38 -4.97 0.72
N ASP A 81 2.99 -4.27 -0.24
CA ASP A 81 2.46 -4.09 -1.61
C ASP A 81 3.57 -3.81 -2.63
N LEU A 82 3.23 -3.82 -3.91
CA LEU A 82 4.08 -3.32 -4.99
C LEU A 82 3.57 -2.01 -5.58
N ILE A 83 4.46 -1.02 -5.65
CA ILE A 83 4.28 0.15 -6.52
C ILE A 83 4.86 -0.17 -7.89
N LYS A 84 3.99 -0.32 -8.89
CA LYS A 84 4.39 -0.59 -10.28
C LYS A 84 4.74 0.68 -11.05
N GLY A 85 5.79 0.61 -11.85
CA GLY A 85 6.29 1.64 -12.76
C GLY A 85 5.63 1.59 -14.14
N LYS A 86 6.26 2.24 -15.12
CA LYS A 86 5.82 2.33 -16.51
C LYS A 86 5.58 0.95 -17.11
N GLY A 87 4.40 0.73 -17.66
CA GLY A 87 4.05 -0.53 -18.34
C GLY A 87 4.13 -1.79 -17.47
N ASN A 88 4.16 -1.66 -16.13
CA ASN A 88 4.46 -2.75 -15.20
C ASN A 88 5.83 -3.41 -15.40
N ALA A 89 6.77 -2.75 -16.09
CA ALA A 89 8.12 -3.27 -16.36
C ALA A 89 9.07 -3.13 -15.16
N SER A 90 8.82 -2.16 -14.28
CA SER A 90 9.56 -1.94 -13.03
C SER A 90 8.61 -1.89 -11.82
N ALA A 91 9.14 -2.18 -10.63
CA ALA A 91 8.37 -2.14 -9.39
C ALA A 91 9.28 -1.87 -8.18
N ILE A 92 8.68 -1.27 -7.14
CA ILE A 92 9.27 -1.10 -5.80
C ILE A 92 8.36 -1.82 -4.82
N GLY A 93 8.95 -2.64 -3.95
CA GLY A 93 8.26 -3.22 -2.81
C GLY A 93 8.02 -2.18 -1.72
N THR A 94 6.88 -2.23 -1.08
CA THR A 94 6.51 -1.34 0.03
C THR A 94 6.12 -2.18 1.23
N LEU A 95 6.70 -1.89 2.38
CA LEU A 95 6.37 -2.50 3.66
C LEU A 95 6.04 -1.38 4.62
N VAL A 96 4.84 -1.41 5.20
CA VAL A 96 4.36 -0.37 6.12
C VAL A 96 4.02 -0.99 7.46
N GLU A 97 4.70 -0.58 8.51
CA GLU A 97 4.42 -1.04 9.87
C GLU A 97 3.13 -0.40 10.39
N ARG A 98 2.21 -1.19 10.93
CA ARG A 98 0.83 -0.76 11.21
C ARG A 98 0.69 0.19 12.39
N THR A 99 1.64 0.18 13.32
CA THR A 99 1.60 0.92 14.59
C THR A 99 2.38 2.23 14.48
N THR A 100 3.69 2.13 14.23
CA THR A 100 4.66 3.21 14.06
C THR A 100 4.53 3.96 12.74
N ARG A 101 3.89 3.35 11.73
CA ARG A 101 3.82 3.87 10.34
C ARG A 101 5.17 3.94 9.64
N LEU A 102 6.19 3.26 10.17
CA LEU A 102 7.48 3.13 9.50
C LEU A 102 7.27 2.52 8.10
N VAL A 103 7.81 3.20 7.09
CA VAL A 103 7.78 2.77 5.70
C VAL A 103 9.16 2.25 5.33
N VAL A 104 9.18 1.07 4.74
CA VAL A 104 10.39 0.47 4.20
C VAL A 104 10.14 0.19 2.73
N LEU A 105 10.94 0.84 1.88
CA LEU A 105 10.93 0.64 0.45
C LEU A 105 11.98 -0.40 0.06
N VAL A 106 11.62 -1.30 -0.84
CA VAL A 106 12.45 -2.44 -1.24
C VAL A 106 12.71 -2.36 -2.72
N LYS A 107 13.98 -2.22 -3.10
CA LYS A 107 14.39 -2.32 -4.50
C LYS A 107 14.23 -3.76 -4.96
N LEU A 108 13.50 -3.95 -6.06
CA LEU A 108 13.36 -5.26 -6.68
C LEU A 108 14.37 -5.45 -7.83
N PRO A 109 14.88 -6.68 -8.03
CA PRO A 109 15.73 -7.03 -9.16
C PRO A 109 15.07 -6.72 -10.52
N HIS A 110 15.88 -6.37 -11.52
CA HIS A 110 15.42 -6.08 -12.88
C HIS A 110 16.25 -6.90 -13.87
N PRO A 111 15.67 -7.44 -14.97
CA PRO A 111 14.28 -7.29 -15.44
C PRO A 111 13.26 -8.16 -14.68
N ASN A 112 11.97 -7.87 -14.86
CA ASN A 112 10.84 -8.59 -14.26
C ASN A 112 10.81 -8.61 -12.72
N PRO A 113 10.72 -7.44 -12.05
CA PRO A 113 10.79 -7.35 -10.59
C PRO A 113 9.64 -8.00 -9.84
N ALA A 114 8.45 -8.09 -10.44
CA ALA A 114 7.24 -8.58 -9.78
C ALA A 114 7.04 -10.11 -9.88
N THR A 115 8.14 -10.88 -10.01
CA THR A 115 8.10 -12.34 -9.93
C THR A 115 8.11 -12.79 -8.46
N ALA A 116 7.58 -13.99 -8.19
CA ALA A 116 7.53 -14.52 -6.83
C ALA A 116 8.92 -14.70 -6.22
N ALA A 117 9.89 -15.22 -6.98
CA ALA A 117 11.26 -15.39 -6.53
C ALA A 117 11.96 -14.06 -6.20
N HIS A 118 11.79 -13.02 -7.04
CA HIS A 118 12.38 -11.71 -6.79
C HIS A 118 11.79 -11.03 -5.55
N VAL A 119 10.46 -11.10 -5.39
CA VAL A 119 9.80 -10.54 -4.21
C VAL A 119 10.16 -11.33 -2.96
N LEU A 120 10.18 -12.66 -3.01
CA LEU A 120 10.63 -13.52 -1.92
C LEU A 120 12.02 -13.12 -1.45
N GLN A 121 13.00 -13.06 -2.36
CA GLN A 121 14.38 -12.76 -2.01
C GLN A 121 14.50 -11.37 -1.40
N ALA A 122 14.03 -10.34 -2.12
CA ALA A 122 14.18 -8.95 -1.68
C ALA A 122 13.43 -8.66 -0.38
N PHE A 123 12.24 -9.24 -0.18
CA PHE A 123 11.49 -9.08 1.06
C PHE A 123 12.15 -9.86 2.20
N SER A 124 12.65 -11.07 1.95
CA SER A 124 13.37 -11.84 2.97
C SER A 124 14.58 -11.06 3.47
N ASP A 125 15.38 -10.50 2.57
CA ASP A 125 16.59 -9.74 2.91
C ASP A 125 16.25 -8.49 3.72
N LYS A 126 15.29 -7.69 3.25
CA LYS A 126 14.92 -6.44 3.93
C LYS A 126 14.17 -6.69 5.24
N LEU A 127 13.33 -7.72 5.32
CA LEU A 127 12.72 -8.10 6.58
C LEU A 127 13.79 -8.62 7.53
N ASN A 128 14.71 -9.49 7.13
CA ASN A 128 15.72 -10.02 8.04
C ASN A 128 16.71 -8.96 8.59
N SER A 129 16.83 -7.78 7.97
CA SER A 129 17.58 -6.66 8.55
C SER A 129 16.84 -5.93 9.69
N ILE A 130 15.54 -6.14 9.84
CA ILE A 130 14.73 -5.61 10.93
C ILE A 130 14.83 -6.53 12.15
N ALA A 131 14.91 -5.96 13.36
CA ALA A 131 15.02 -6.74 14.59
C ALA A 131 13.85 -7.72 14.74
N GLN A 132 14.12 -8.95 15.21
CA GLN A 132 13.12 -10.02 15.28
C GLN A 132 11.83 -9.63 16.02
N PRO A 133 11.84 -8.88 17.15
CA PRO A 133 10.61 -8.47 17.83
C PRO A 133 9.70 -7.60 16.95
N MET A 134 10.28 -6.89 15.98
CA MET A 134 9.57 -6.04 15.01
C MET A 134 9.11 -6.82 13.76
N ARG A 135 9.13 -8.16 13.78
CA ARG A 135 8.81 -9.02 12.62
C ARG A 135 7.84 -10.13 13.01
N GLN A 136 6.60 -9.75 13.30
CA GLN A 136 5.57 -10.66 13.76
C GLN A 136 4.71 -11.20 12.59
N SER A 137 4.18 -10.30 11.75
CA SER A 137 3.31 -10.70 10.66
C SER A 137 3.35 -9.76 9.46
N LEU A 138 3.03 -10.28 8.29
CA LEU A 138 2.85 -9.51 7.06
C LEU A 138 1.42 -9.69 6.54
N THR A 139 0.77 -8.60 6.17
CA THR A 139 -0.51 -8.60 5.46
C THR A 139 -0.27 -8.24 4.00
N TYR A 140 -0.81 -9.03 3.08
CA TYR A 140 -0.67 -8.79 1.64
C TYR A 140 -1.99 -9.02 0.90
N ASP A 141 -2.08 -8.50 -0.33
CA ASP A 141 -3.15 -8.89 -1.25
C ASP A 141 -2.87 -10.28 -1.88
N ARG A 142 -3.78 -10.76 -2.74
CA ARG A 142 -3.62 -12.07 -3.41
C ARG A 142 -2.78 -11.99 -4.69
N GLY A 143 -1.82 -11.07 -4.76
CA GLY A 143 -0.91 -10.91 -5.89
C GLY A 143 0.00 -12.11 -6.11
N ARG A 144 0.21 -12.52 -7.37
CA ARG A 144 1.04 -13.69 -7.74
C ARG A 144 2.51 -13.55 -7.33
N GLU A 145 2.97 -12.33 -7.13
CA GLU A 145 4.27 -12.04 -6.52
C GLU A 145 4.43 -12.66 -5.11
N MET A 146 3.33 -12.99 -4.43
CA MET A 146 3.34 -13.66 -3.13
C MET A 146 3.05 -15.17 -3.22
N ALA A 147 3.22 -15.78 -4.40
CA ALA A 147 3.06 -17.22 -4.55
C ALA A 147 3.98 -18.02 -3.61
N GLU A 148 5.17 -17.51 -3.31
CA GLU A 148 6.17 -18.16 -2.43
C GLU A 148 6.08 -17.70 -0.96
N HIS A 149 4.93 -17.19 -0.50
CA HIS A 149 4.74 -16.69 0.87
C HIS A 149 5.06 -17.70 1.98
N GLN A 150 4.89 -19.01 1.74
CA GLN A 150 5.30 -20.05 2.68
C GLN A 150 6.82 -20.04 2.90
N GLN A 151 7.59 -19.85 1.82
CA GLN A 151 9.04 -19.74 1.93
C GLN A 151 9.43 -18.43 2.61
N LEU A 152 8.71 -17.33 2.35
CA LEU A 152 8.92 -16.07 3.08
C LEU A 152 8.71 -16.26 4.59
N THR A 153 7.66 -17.00 4.96
CA THR A 153 7.37 -17.36 6.36
C THR A 153 8.53 -18.16 6.96
N ARG A 154 9.07 -19.16 6.24
CA ARG A 154 10.23 -19.94 6.70
C ARG A 154 11.49 -19.09 6.85
N ASN A 155 11.75 -18.19 5.91
CA ASN A 155 12.96 -17.34 5.89
C ASN A 155 12.97 -16.28 6.99
N THR A 156 11.79 -15.81 7.42
CA THR A 156 11.67 -14.63 8.30
C THR A 156 11.00 -14.91 9.64
N GLY A 157 10.32 -16.04 9.78
CA GLY A 157 9.46 -16.36 10.93
C GLY A 157 8.12 -15.61 10.93
N MET A 158 7.86 -14.73 9.96
CA MET A 158 6.64 -13.91 9.92
C MET A 158 5.47 -14.67 9.35
N LYS A 159 4.32 -14.66 10.05
CA LYS A 159 3.07 -15.17 9.47
C LYS A 159 2.56 -14.24 8.38
N VAL A 160 2.31 -14.77 7.18
CA VAL A 160 1.75 -14.01 6.05
C VAL A 160 0.25 -14.24 5.97
N TYR A 161 -0.54 -13.17 6.05
CA TYR A 161 -2.00 -13.17 5.94
C TYR A 161 -2.46 -12.47 4.68
N PHE A 162 -3.52 -12.98 4.05
CA PHE A 162 -4.04 -12.50 2.78
C PHE A 162 -5.41 -11.85 2.91
N CYS A 163 -5.55 -10.67 2.33
CA CYS A 163 -6.83 -9.98 2.22
C CYS A 163 -7.82 -10.76 1.34
N ASP A 164 -9.10 -10.45 1.50
CA ASP A 164 -10.14 -10.91 0.60
C ASP A 164 -10.02 -10.23 -0.77
N PRO A 165 -10.48 -10.90 -1.85
CA PRO A 165 -10.54 -10.27 -3.16
C PRO A 165 -11.38 -8.99 -3.10
N TYR A 166 -10.98 -7.98 -3.86
CA TYR A 166 -11.68 -6.69 -3.96
C TYR A 166 -11.86 -5.94 -2.63
N SER A 167 -11.04 -6.25 -1.62
CA SER A 167 -11.14 -5.67 -0.27
C SER A 167 -9.92 -4.83 0.09
N PRO A 168 -9.56 -3.77 -0.68
CA PRO A 168 -8.36 -2.97 -0.43
C PRO A 168 -8.34 -2.29 0.96
N TRP A 169 -9.52 -2.01 1.54
CA TRP A 169 -9.65 -1.39 2.86
C TRP A 169 -9.08 -2.26 4.00
N GLN A 170 -8.96 -3.57 3.81
CA GLN A 170 -8.28 -4.49 4.75
C GLN A 170 -6.76 -4.22 4.86
N ARG A 171 -6.23 -3.37 3.97
CA ARG A 171 -4.84 -2.89 3.91
C ARG A 171 -4.79 -1.35 3.77
N GLY A 172 -5.68 -0.67 4.49
CA GLY A 172 -5.85 0.77 4.38
C GLY A 172 -4.60 1.60 4.71
N SER A 173 -3.66 1.08 5.51
CA SER A 173 -2.42 1.80 5.85
C SER A 173 -1.53 1.91 4.62
N ASN A 174 -1.36 0.80 3.92
CA ASN A 174 -0.52 0.73 2.75
C ASN A 174 -1.20 1.36 1.52
N GLU A 175 -2.53 1.24 1.35
CA GLU A 175 -3.24 1.99 0.28
C GLU A 175 -3.01 3.50 0.41
N ASN A 176 -3.15 4.05 1.62
CA ASN A 176 -2.86 5.45 1.89
C ASN A 176 -1.39 5.79 1.62
N THR A 177 -0.46 4.99 2.17
CA THR A 177 0.98 5.21 2.04
C THR A 177 1.44 5.15 0.59
N ASN A 178 0.96 4.19 -0.20
CA ASN A 178 1.24 4.11 -1.63
C ASN A 178 0.72 5.34 -2.38
N GLY A 179 -0.43 5.88 -1.97
CA GLY A 179 -0.92 7.17 -2.46
C GLY A 179 0.07 8.32 -2.21
N LEU A 180 0.75 8.34 -1.07
CA LEU A 180 1.77 9.34 -0.73
C LEU A 180 3.06 9.13 -1.50
N LEU A 181 3.54 7.89 -1.56
CA LEU A 181 4.75 7.51 -2.28
C LEU A 181 4.68 7.87 -3.77
N ARG A 182 3.48 7.95 -4.36
CA ARG A 182 3.30 8.44 -5.75
C ARG A 182 3.68 9.90 -5.97
N GLN A 183 3.90 10.69 -4.92
CA GLN A 183 4.48 12.03 -5.04
C GLN A 183 5.99 11.97 -5.35
N TYR A 184 6.68 10.94 -4.83
CA TYR A 184 8.10 10.68 -5.07
C TYR A 184 8.33 9.78 -6.29
N PHE A 185 7.39 8.86 -6.54
CA PHE A 185 7.43 7.87 -7.62
C PHE A 185 6.16 8.00 -8.51
N PRO A 186 6.06 9.06 -9.35
CA PRO A 186 4.87 9.30 -10.15
C PRO A 186 4.46 8.10 -11.01
N LYS A 187 3.15 7.96 -11.27
CA LYS A 187 2.68 6.87 -12.14
C LYS A 187 3.28 7.01 -13.55
N GLY A 188 3.68 5.89 -14.14
CA GLY A 188 4.23 5.87 -15.50
C GLY A 188 5.71 6.24 -15.60
N THR A 189 6.41 6.47 -14.48
CA THR A 189 7.87 6.57 -14.46
C THR A 189 8.51 5.18 -14.45
N ASP A 190 9.73 5.10 -14.99
CA ASP A 190 10.53 3.89 -14.77
C ASP A 190 11.13 3.94 -13.36
N LEU A 191 10.84 2.91 -12.57
CA LEU A 191 11.33 2.74 -11.21
C LEU A 191 12.64 1.94 -11.14
N SER A 192 13.13 1.40 -12.27
CA SER A 192 14.31 0.53 -12.29
C SER A 192 15.59 1.27 -11.89
N GLY A 193 15.67 2.57 -12.21
CA GLY A 193 16.84 3.43 -11.99
C GLY A 193 17.03 3.95 -10.56
N TYR A 194 16.09 3.70 -9.64
CA TYR A 194 16.29 4.07 -8.24
C TYR A 194 17.18 3.05 -7.54
N THR A 195 18.19 3.52 -6.80
CA THR A 195 19.02 2.65 -5.94
C THR A 195 18.34 2.41 -4.59
N GLN A 196 18.77 1.39 -3.85
CA GLN A 196 18.21 1.13 -2.51
C GLN A 196 18.45 2.32 -1.56
N GLU A 197 19.61 2.98 -1.67
CA GLU A 197 19.96 4.17 -0.87
C GLU A 197 19.03 5.35 -1.16
N GLN A 198 18.66 5.55 -2.43
CA GLN A 198 17.68 6.57 -2.80
C GLN A 198 16.29 6.25 -2.26
N LEU A 199 15.93 4.96 -2.21
CA LEU A 199 14.66 4.52 -1.63
C LEU A 199 14.63 4.68 -0.11
N ASP A 200 15.75 4.42 0.57
CA ASP A 200 15.86 4.57 2.04
C ASP A 200 15.88 6.05 2.49
N ALA A 201 16.11 7.00 1.57
CA ALA A 201 16.09 8.43 1.84
C ALA A 201 14.70 9.10 1.73
N VAL A 202 13.67 8.35 1.31
CA VAL A 202 12.27 8.82 1.18
C VAL A 202 11.52 8.69 2.50
#